data_AF-A0AAN9JSK4-F1
#
_entry.id   AF-A0AAN9JSK4-F1
#
_cell.length_a   1.000
_cell.length_b   1.000
_cell.length_c   1.000
_cell.angle_alpha   90.00
_cell.angle_beta   90.00
_cell.angle_gamma   90.00
#
_symmetry.space_group_name_H-M   'P 1'
#
loop_
_entity.id
_entity.type
_entity.pdbx_description
1 polymer ?
#
loop_
_entity_poly.entity_id
_entity_poly.type
_entity_poly.pdbx_seq_one_letter_code
_entity_poly.pdbx_strand_id
1 'polypeptide(L)' 'MSIAVLPICSDLAIFGASMAGSCVGFLLHNRYKASVFMGNVGSLALGGALAAMAACTGMFFPLLISTGVFCY' A
#
# COMPACT_ATOMS: atom_id res chain seq x y z
N MET A 1 4.74 -23.49 -1.87
CA MET A 1 3.64 -22.53 -1.74
C MET A 1 3.46 -22.20 -0.26
N SER A 2 4.42 -21.46 0.31
CA SER A 2 4.39 -21.01 1.70
C SER A 2 4.18 -19.50 1.64
N ILE A 3 2.92 -19.05 1.68
CA ILE A 3 2.64 -17.74 2.25
C ILE A 3 2.91 -17.97 3.74
N ALA A 4 3.93 -17.28 4.26
CA ALA A 4 4.16 -17.17 5.68
C ALA A 4 2.86 -16.65 6.31
N VAL A 5 2.08 -17.56 6.91
CA VAL A 5 1.04 -17.21 7.88
C VAL A 5 1.78 -16.80 9.15
N LEU A 6 2.50 -15.68 9.07
CA LEU A 6 2.75 -14.86 10.24
C LEU A 6 1.36 -14.56 10.83
N PRO A 7 1.19 -14.51 12.16
CA PRO A 7 -0.05 -14.07 12.80
C PRO A 7 -0.22 -12.55 12.56
N ILE A 8 -0.32 -12.15 11.30
CA ILE A 8 -0.71 -10.81 10.88
C ILE A 8 -2.20 -10.76 11.13
N CYS A 9 -2.60 -9.87 12.04
CA CYS A 9 -3.97 -9.61 12.41
C CYS A 9 -4.87 -9.61 11.16
N SER A 10 -5.94 -10.41 11.18
CA SER A 10 -6.88 -10.55 10.06
C SER A 10 -7.36 -9.20 9.52
N ASP A 11 -7.55 -8.23 10.42
CA ASP A 11 -8.01 -6.88 10.11
C ASP A 11 -7.02 -6.09 9.24
N LEU A 12 -5.72 -6.26 9.47
CA LEU A 12 -4.66 -5.61 8.68
C LEU A 12 -4.57 -6.24 7.29
N ALA A 13 -4.78 -7.55 7.17
CA ALA A 13 -4.80 -8.24 5.89
C ALA A 13 -6.00 -7.81 5.03
N ILE A 14 -7.18 -7.66 5.65
CA ILE A 14 -8.39 -7.16 4.98
C ILE A 14 -8.19 -5.70 4.53
N PHE A 15 -7.60 -4.87 5.39
CA PHE A 15 -7.26 -3.50 5.04
C PHE A 15 -6.29 -3.43 3.86
N GLY A 16 -5.19 -4.19 3.89
CA GLY A 16 -4.23 -4.26 2.78
C GLY A 16 -4.84 -4.78 1.47
N ALA A 17 -5.72 -5.78 1.54
CA ALA A 17 -6.43 -6.29 0.37
C ALA A 17 -7.39 -5.24 -0.23
N SER A 18 -8.10 -4.50 0.61
CA SER A 18 -8.99 -3.41 0.16
C SER A 18 -8.23 -2.26 -0.49
N MET A 19 -7.07 -1.92 0.07
CA MET A 19 -6.16 -0.91 -0.45
C MET A 19 -5.61 -1.33 -1.82
N ALA A 20 -5.15 -2.58 -1.96
CA ALA A 20 -4.70 -3.12 -3.24
C ALA A 20 -5.83 -3.11 -4.28
N GLY A 21 -7.05 -3.50 -3.90
CA GLY A 21 -8.23 -3.42 -4.77
C GLY A 21 -8.53 -1.98 -5.24
N SER A 22 -8.40 -0.99 -4.34
CA SER A 22 -8.60 0.43 -4.69
C SER A 22 -7.54 0.93 -5.68
N CYS A 23 -6.27 0.51 -5.53
CA CYS A 23 -5.20 0.83 -6.47
C CYS A 23 -5.47 0.22 -7.86
N VAL A 24 -5.90 -1.05 -7.91
CA VAL A 24 -6.25 -1.71 -9.18
C VAL A 24 -7.42 -1.00 -9.86
N GLY A 25 -8.46 -0.63 -9.11
CA GLY A 25 -9.59 0.15 -9.62
C GLY A 25 -9.20 1.56 -10.09
N PHE A 26 -8.29 2.23 -9.39
CA PHE A 26 -7.73 3.51 -9.80
C PHE A 26 -6.94 3.41 -11.11
N LEU A 27 -6.12 2.37 -11.26
CA LEU A 27 -5.30 2.18 -12.48
C LEU A 27 -6.16 2.08 -13.74
N LEU A 28 -7.37 1.51 -13.67
CA LEU A 28 -8.30 1.47 -14.80
C LEU A 28 -8.68 2.89 -15.30
N HIS A 29 -8.78 3.85 -14.38
CA HIS A 29 -9.09 5.25 -14.68
C HIS A 29 -7.85 6.12 -14.94
N ASN A 30 -6.67 5.58 -14.61
CA ASN A 30 -5.37 6.21 -14.79
C ASN A 30 -4.64 5.74 -16.07
N ARG A 31 -5.17 4.73 -16.79
CA ARG A 31 -4.65 4.29 -18.10
C ARG A 31 -4.66 5.43 -19.14
N TYR A 32 -3.85 5.27 -20.20
CA TYR A 32 -3.56 6.31 -21.19
C TYR A 32 -4.80 7.05 -21.70
N LYS A 33 -4.70 8.40 -21.67
CA LYS A 33 -5.77 9.41 -21.51
C LYS A 33 -6.42 9.38 -20.11
N ALA A 34 -5.60 9.70 -19.10
CA ALA A 34 -5.98 9.69 -17.68
C ALA A 34 -7.23 10.55 -17.43
N SER A 35 -8.28 9.92 -16.88
CA SER A 35 -9.52 10.59 -16.47
C SER A 35 -9.47 11.03 -15.02
N VAL A 36 -8.68 10.35 -14.19
CA VAL A 36 -8.51 10.66 -12.76
C VAL A 36 -7.02 10.64 -12.43
N PHE A 37 -6.54 11.74 -11.86
CA PHE A 37 -5.18 11.87 -11.36
C PHE A 37 -5.15 11.66 -9.85
N MET A 38 -4.12 10.95 -9.39
CA MET A 38 -3.94 10.61 -7.97
C MET A 38 -3.70 11.86 -7.12
N GLY A 39 -2.95 12.81 -7.67
CA GLY A 39 -2.49 14.02 -6.98
C GLY A 39 -1.61 13.73 -5.75
N ASN A 40 -1.22 14.81 -5.07
CA ASN A 40 -0.44 14.73 -3.82
C ASN A 40 -1.25 14.11 -2.68
N VAL A 41 -2.57 14.31 -2.67
CA VAL A 41 -3.47 13.80 -1.64
C VAL A 41 -3.53 12.26 -1.68
N GLY A 42 -3.75 11.66 -2.86
CA GLY A 42 -3.84 10.21 -2.99
C GLY A 42 -2.50 9.51 -2.75
N SER A 43 -1.40 10.09 -3.24
CA SER A 43 -0.06 9.54 -3.01
C SER A 43 0.34 9.56 -1.54
N LEU A 44 0.14 10.70 -0.84
CA LEU A 44 0.45 10.83 0.58
C LEU A 44 -0.43 9.92 1.45
N ALA A 45 -1.72 9.78 1.09
CA ALA A 45 -2.63 8.88 1.79
C ALA A 45 -2.20 7.41 1.67
N LEU A 46 -1.78 6.95 0.49
CA LEU A 46 -1.28 5.57 0.34
C LEU A 46 0.04 5.37 1.10
N GLY A 47 0.98 6.33 1.03
CA GLY A 47 2.23 6.27 1.79
C GLY A 47 2.00 6.22 3.30
N GLY A 48 1.09 7.05 3.82
CA GLY A 48 0.71 7.06 5.24
C GLY A 48 0.03 5.77 5.69
N ALA A 49 -0.84 5.19 4.85
CA ALA A 49 -1.49 3.92 5.14
C ALA A 49 -0.48 2.75 5.20
N LEU A 50 0.50 2.70 4.28
CA LEU A 50 1.61 1.74 4.35
C LEU A 50 2.48 1.94 5.60
N ALA A 51 2.76 3.20 5.95
CA ALA A 51 3.52 3.54 7.15
C ALA A 51 2.82 3.07 8.43
N ALA A 52 1.50 3.29 8.53
CA ALA A 52 0.68 2.84 9.64
C ALA A 52 0.64 1.31 9.76
N MET A 53 0.47 0.58 8.64
CA MET A 53 0.45 -0.88 8.65
C MET A 53 1.78 -1.48 9.15
N ALA A 54 2.90 -0.92 8.75
CA ALA A 54 4.21 -1.38 9.21
C ALA A 54 4.50 -1.01 10.67
N ALA A 55 4.05 0.16 11.13
CA ALA A 55 4.12 0.54 12.54
C ALA A 55 3.31 -0.42 13.42
N CYS A 56 2.10 -0.83 12.98
CA CYS A 56 1.25 -1.78 13.71
C CYS A 56 1.80 -3.21 13.72
N THR A 57 2.47 -3.66 12.65
CA THR A 57 3.03 -5.02 12.56
C THR A 57 4.44 -5.14 13.14
N GLY A 58 5.10 -4.01 13.43
CA GLY A 58 6.51 -3.97 13.83
C GLY A 58 7.47 -4.41 12.72
N MET A 59 6.96 -4.67 11.51
CA MET A 59 7.72 -5.12 10.36
C MET A 59 8.08 -3.91 9.50
N PHE A 60 9.25 -3.33 9.76
CA PHE A 60 9.77 -2.17 9.00
C PHE A 60 10.48 -2.56 7.70
N PHE A 61 10.95 -3.80 7.59
CA PHE A 61 11.63 -4.31 6.40
C PHE A 61 10.79 -4.25 5.10
N PRO A 62 9.51 -4.65 5.10
CA PRO A 62 8.64 -4.54 3.92
C PRO A 62 8.41 -3.10 3.48
N LEU A 63 8.29 -2.18 4.44
CA LEU A 63 8.22 -0.74 4.18
C LEU A 63 9.47 -0.28 3.42
N LEU A 64 10.65 -0.58 3.96
CA LEU A 64 11.94 -0.16 3.39
C LEU A 64 12.11 -0.63 1.94
N ILE A 65 11.67 -1.85 1.63
CA ILE A 65 11.69 -2.40 0.27
C ILE A 65 10.64 -1.72 -0.63
N SER A 66 9.41 -1.52 -0.14
CA SER A 66 8.30 -0.97 -0.93
C SER A 66 8.43 0.54 -1.23
N THR A 67 8.97 1.32 -0.30
CA THR A 67 9.33 2.73 -0.55
C THR A 67 10.67 2.88 -1.27
N GLY A 68 11.41 1.78 -1.49
CA GLY A 68 12.53 1.59 -2.43
C GLY A 68 13.79 2.43 -2.24
N VAL A 69 13.66 3.67 -1.79
CA VAL A 69 14.65 4.73 -1.86
C VAL A 69 14.18 5.79 -0.87
N PHE A 70 14.45 5.60 0.42
CA PHE A 70 14.64 6.75 1.30
C PHE A 70 15.94 7.44 0.83
N CYS A 71 15.91 8.08 -0.34
CA CYS A 71 16.95 9.02 -0.69
C CYS A 71 16.76 10.21 0.24
N TYR A 72 17.80 10.44 1.04
CA TYR A 72 18.34 11.74 1.41
C TYR A 72 17.83 12.91 0.54
#